data_AF-A0A6P0Y0D6-F1
#
_entry.id   AF-A0A6P0Y0D6-F1
#
_cell.length_a   1.000
_cell.length_b   1.000
_cell.length_c   1.000
_cell.angle_alpha   90.00
_cell.angle_beta   90.00
_cell.angle_gamma   90.00
#
_symmetry.space_group_name_H-M   'P 1'
#
loop_
_entity.id
_entity.type
_entity.pdbx_description
1 polymer ?
#
loop_
_entity_poly.entity_id
_entity_poly.type
_entity_poly.pdbx_seq_one_letter_code
_entity_poly.pdbx_strand_id
1 'polypeptide(L)' 'MTRAKRSQTSALSVHLLREGIIESTHQVQAAICDDRGRVLSVSGSYETSTFVRSALKPFQALAVIASGSLER' A
#
# COMPACT_ATOMS: atom_id res chain seq x y z
N MET A 1 -10.66 10.38 -21.71
CA MET A 1 -10.32 9.44 -20.63
C MET A 1 -10.95 9.96 -19.34
N THR A 2 -12.02 9.32 -18.90
CA THR A 2 -12.87 9.80 -17.80
C THR A 2 -12.10 9.63 -16.49
N ARG A 3 -11.69 10.75 -15.89
CA ARG A 3 -11.00 10.81 -14.59
C ARG A 3 -11.85 10.04 -13.57
N ALA A 4 -11.40 8.85 -13.17
CA ALA A 4 -12.11 8.04 -12.19
C ALA A 4 -12.39 8.90 -10.95
N LYS A 5 -13.62 8.80 -10.40
CA LYS A 5 -14.03 9.55 -9.21
C LYS A 5 -12.94 9.44 -8.16
N ARG A 6 -12.38 10.59 -7.77
CA ARG A 6 -11.39 10.72 -6.72
C ARG A 6 -12.06 10.26 -5.42
N SER A 7 -11.95 8.98 -5.08
CA SER A 7 -12.45 8.44 -3.83
C SER A 7 -11.53 8.93 -2.73
N GLN A 8 -11.82 10.14 -2.23
CA GLN A 8 -11.15 10.73 -1.09
C GLN A 8 -12.06 10.56 0.11
N THR A 9 -11.61 9.74 1.04
CA THR A 9 -12.19 9.62 2.39
C THR A 9 -11.11 9.99 3.41
N SER A 10 -11.45 10.15 4.68
CA SER A 10 -10.46 10.45 5.71
C SER A 10 -9.39 9.36 5.77
N ALA A 11 -8.13 9.76 5.91
CA ALA A 11 -7.01 8.84 6.14
C ALA A 11 -7.15 8.16 7.52
N LEU A 12 -6.54 6.98 7.67
CA LEU A 12 -6.48 6.31 8.97
C LEU A 12 -5.45 7.01 9.85
N SER A 13 -5.81 7.30 11.09
CA SER A 13 -4.87 7.73 12.11
C SER A 13 -4.53 6.56 13.01
N VAL A 14 -3.25 6.17 13.05
CA VAL A 14 -2.74 5.13 13.94
C VAL A 14 -1.92 5.79 15.04
N HIS A 15 -2.33 5.60 16.29
CA HIS A 15 -1.61 6.12 17.45
C HIS A 15 -0.78 5.00 18.09
N LEU A 16 0.53 5.23 18.18
CA LEU A 16 1.41 4.42 19.02
C LEU A 16 1.39 4.98 20.43
N LEU A 17 1.06 4.14 21.40
CA LEU A 17 0.93 4.52 22.80
C LEU A 17 2.07 3.93 23.64
N ARG A 18 2.54 4.67 24.66
CA ARG A 18 3.33 4.16 25.79
C ARG A 18 2.59 4.52 27.07
N GLU A 19 2.22 3.51 27.85
CA GLU A 19 1.43 3.70 29.07
C GLU A 19 0.18 4.58 28.87
N GLY A 20 -0.51 4.41 27.74
CA GLY A 20 -1.72 5.18 27.39
C GLY A 20 -1.47 6.60 26.85
N ILE A 21 -0.22 7.06 26.83
CA ILE A 21 0.17 8.36 26.27
C ILE A 21 0.55 8.18 24.79
N ILE A 22 0.05 9.06 23.92
CA ILE A 22 0.40 9.05 22.49
C ILE A 22 1.86 9.48 22.33
N GLU A 23 2.70 8.57 21.84
CA GLU A 23 4.10 8.86 21.48
C GLU A 23 4.27 9.24 20.02
N SER A 24 3.48 8.61 19.15
CA SER A 24 3.54 8.85 17.72
C SER A 24 2.17 8.71 17.07
N THR A 25 1.94 9.54 16.06
CA THR A 25 0.73 9.50 15.22
C THR A 25 1.15 9.27 13.78
N HIS A 26 0.66 8.19 13.19
CA HIS A 26 0.92 7.82 11.81
C HIS A 26 -0.34 8.04 10.97
N GLN A 27 -0.23 8.83 9.91
CA GLN A 27 -1.29 9.00 8.92
C GLN A 27 -1.12 7.96 7.82
N VAL A 28 -2.13 7.12 7.62
CA VAL A 28 -2.08 5.96 6.74
C VAL A 28 -3.11 6.09 5.63
N GLN A 29 -2.65 5.86 4.40
CA GLN A 29 -3.49 5.69 3.22
C GLN A 29 -3.69 4.18 3.03
N ALA A 30 -4.93 3.72 2.86
CA ALA A 30 -5.24 2.30 2.73
C ALA A 30 -6.24 2.05 1.59
N ALA A 31 -6.07 0.91 0.92
CA ALA A 31 -6.99 0.43 -0.10
C ALA A 31 -7.14 -1.08 0.02
N ILE A 32 -8.36 -1.56 -0.17
CA ILE A 32 -8.67 -2.99 -0.28
C ILE A 32 -9.03 -3.25 -1.74
N CYS A 33 -8.38 -4.22 -2.36
CA CYS A 33 -8.65 -4.64 -3.74
C CYS A 33 -8.93 -6.15 -3.82
N ASP A 34 -9.61 -6.56 -4.88
CA ASP A 34 -9.74 -7.97 -5.25
C ASP A 34 -8.61 -8.46 -6.17
N ASP A 35 -8.67 -9.73 -6.56
CA ASP A 35 -7.72 -10.40 -7.46
C ASP A 35 -7.67 -9.80 -8.88
N ARG A 36 -8.73 -9.09 -9.28
CA ARG A 36 -8.81 -8.36 -10.54
C ARG A 36 -8.31 -6.92 -10.44
N GLY A 37 -7.86 -6.49 -9.26
CA GLY A 37 -7.38 -5.14 -8.99
C GLY A 37 -8.49 -4.10 -8.82
N ARG A 38 -9.75 -4.52 -8.68
CA ARG A 38 -10.86 -3.57 -8.40
C ARG A 38 -10.76 -3.10 -6.96
N VAL A 39 -10.81 -1.79 -6.74
CA VAL A 39 -10.81 -1.21 -5.39
C VAL A 39 -12.20 -1.38 -4.77
N LEU A 40 -12.26 -2.12 -3.65
CA LEU A 40 -13.48 -2.41 -2.90
C LEU A 40 -13.74 -1.40 -1.78
N SER A 41 -12.66 -0.86 -1.17
CA SER A 41 -12.73 0.12 -0.09
C SER A 41 -11.43 0.94 -0.01
N VAL A 42 -11.53 2.16 0.53
CA VAL A 42 -10.42 3.11 0.65
C VAL A 42 -10.50 3.80 2.00
N SER A 43 -9.35 4.19 2.55
CA SER A 43 -9.19 5.24 3.56
C SER A 43 -8.06 6.18 3.12
N GLY A 44 -8.32 7.48 3.08
CA GLY A 44 -7.43 8.44 2.42
C GLY A 44 -7.56 8.42 0.89
N SER A 45 -6.42 8.38 0.22
CA SER A 45 -6.24 8.39 -1.24
C SER A 45 -5.23 7.30 -1.65
N TYR A 46 -5.69 6.28 -2.36
CA TYR A 46 -4.84 5.18 -2.87
C TYR A 46 -3.88 5.62 -3.99
N GLU A 47 -4.04 6.83 -4.53
CA GLU A 47 -3.14 7.44 -5.51
C GLU A 47 -1.90 8.09 -4.87
N THR A 48 -1.80 8.08 -3.54
CA THR A 48 -0.67 8.68 -2.82
C THR A 48 0.63 7.90 -3.09
N SER A 49 1.60 8.56 -3.73
CA SER A 49 2.91 7.97 -3.99
C SER A 49 3.73 7.80 -2.71
N THR A 50 4.42 6.66 -2.59
CA THR A 50 5.37 6.39 -1.50
C THR A 50 6.51 5.50 -1.99
N PHE A 51 7.61 5.45 -1.23
CA PHE A 51 8.67 4.50 -1.51
C PHE A 51 8.20 3.07 -1.20
N VAL A 52 8.26 2.19 -2.21
CA VAL A 52 7.82 0.78 -2.10
C VAL A 52 8.60 -0.02 -1.05
N ARG A 53 9.86 0.35 -0.79
CA ARG A 53 10.78 -0.31 0.16
C ARG A 53 10.74 -1.84 0.02
N SER A 54 10.71 -2.56 1.15
CA SER A 54 10.73 -4.03 1.18
C SER A 54 9.53 -4.69 0.52
N ALA A 55 8.44 -3.97 0.21
CA ALA A 55 7.31 -4.55 -0.53
C ALA A 55 7.66 -4.87 -2.00
N LEU A 56 8.83 -4.42 -2.49
CA LEU A 56 9.31 -4.70 -3.84
C LEU A 56 9.84 -6.13 -4.04
N LYS A 57 10.07 -6.87 -2.95
CA LYS A 57 10.68 -8.21 -2.97
C LYS A 57 10.01 -9.20 -3.95
N PRO A 58 8.67 -9.30 -4.07
CA PRO A 58 8.06 -10.19 -5.04
C PRO A 58 8.43 -9.86 -6.49
N PHE A 59 8.56 -8.57 -6.83
CA PHE A 59 8.98 -8.14 -8.18
C PHE A 59 10.46 -8.47 -8.44
N GLN A 60 11.30 -8.30 -7.42
CA GLN A 60 12.72 -8.70 -7.49
C GLN A 60 12.86 -10.21 -7.68
N ALA A 61 12.11 -11.00 -6.90
CA ALA A 61 12.12 -12.46 -7.01
C ALA A 61 11.58 -12.93 -8.37
N LEU A 62 10.47 -12.34 -8.83
CA LEU A 62 9.89 -12.66 -10.13
C LEU A 62 10.89 -12.45 -11.27
N ALA A 63 11.62 -11.32 -11.26
CA ALA A 63 12.64 -11.04 -12.27
C ALA A 63 13.75 -12.09 -12.30
N VAL A 64 14.24 -12.52 -11.12
CA VAL A 64 15.29 -13.53 -10.98
C VAL A 64 14.83 -14.92 -11.42
N ILE A 65 13.58 -15.29 -11.10
CA ILE A 65 12.99 -16.57 -11.54
C ILE A 65 12.79 -16.55 -13.06
N ALA A 66 12.19 -15.49 -13.59
CA ALA A 66 11.86 -15.37 -15.01
C ALA A 66 13.12 -15.32 -15.91
N SER A 67 14.26 -14.87 -15.39
CA SER A 67 15.53 -14.88 -16.12
C SER A 67 16.21 -16.25 -16.15
N GLY A 68 15.63 -17.28 -15.53
CA GLY A 68 16.24 -18.61 -15.39
C GLY A 68 17.48 -18.60 -14.50
N SER A 69 17.77 -17.50 -13.78
CA SER A 69 18.99 -17.38 -12.97
C SER A 69 18.99 -18.27 -11.72
N LEU A 70 17.84 -18.83 -11.36
CA LEU A 70 17.69 -19.82 -10.29
C LEU A 70 17.76 -21.27 -10.80
N GLU A 71 17.79 -21.47 -12.11
CA GLU A 71 17.88 -22.80 -12.72
C GLU A 71 19.34 -23.26 -12.71
N ARG A 72 19.55 -24.51 -12.29
CA ARG A 72 20.86 -25.12 -12.11
C ARG A 72 21.01 -26.31 -13.04
#